data_AF-A0A2E6AYB5-F1
#
_entry.id   AF-A0A2E6AYB5-F1
#
_cell.length_a   1.000
_cell.length_b   1.000
_cell.length_c   1.000
_cell.angle_alpha   90.00
_cell.angle_beta   90.00
_cell.angle_gamma   90.00
#
_symmetry.space_group_name_H-M   'P 1'
#
loop_
_entity.id
_entity.type
_entity.pdbx_description
1 polymer ?
#
loop_
_entity_poly.entity_id
_entity_poly.type
_entity_poly.pdbx_seq_one_letter_code
_entity_poly.pdbx_strand_id
1 'polypeptide(L)'
;MNKIFLILLSVFLLIIVPWRMLVIVYDEMTPSGKYENYKEYISESAEKWVKNRDNGYYDKEQIINWYESDDENGKRPMDLFPDVIDESIREAIYLTFEKFRYVEDPDTMKNIIMKNFESKKEYIIKRLESEN
;
A
#
# COMPACT_ATOMS: atom_id res chain seq x y z
N MET A 1 -34.42 -0.05 31.15
CA MET A 1 -33.51 -0.71 30.18
C MET A 1 -33.47 -2.20 30.49
N ASN A 2 -33.76 -3.07 29.52
CA ASN A 2 -34.01 -4.49 29.78
C ASN A 2 -32.68 -5.21 30.09
N LYS A 3 -32.58 -5.95 31.22
CA LYS A 3 -31.32 -6.62 31.63
C LYS A 3 -30.82 -7.62 30.57
N ILE A 4 -31.75 -8.27 29.88
CA ILE A 4 -31.46 -9.17 28.75
C ILE A 4 -30.79 -8.42 27.59
N PHE A 5 -31.23 -7.20 27.30
CA PHE A 5 -30.63 -6.36 26.25
C PHE A 5 -29.18 -5.99 26.59
N LEU A 6 -28.89 -5.66 27.86
CA LEU A 6 -27.53 -5.38 28.30
C LEU A 6 -26.59 -6.59 28.17
N ILE A 7 -27.08 -7.79 28.52
CA ILE A 7 -26.30 -9.03 28.39
C ILE A 7 -26.01 -9.31 26.91
N LEU A 8 -27.02 -9.21 26.04
CA LEU A 8 -26.84 -9.42 24.61
C LEU A 8 -25.89 -8.39 23.98
N LEU A 9 -25.99 -7.12 24.39
CA LEU A 9 -25.08 -6.06 23.96
C LEU A 9 -23.64 -6.35 24.40
N SER A 10 -23.45 -6.83 25.64
CA SER A 10 -22.11 -7.19 26.14
C SER A 10 -21.50 -8.37 25.40
N VAL A 11 -22.28 -9.41 25.07
CA VAL A 11 -21.84 -10.55 24.26
C VAL A 11 -21.48 -10.10 22.83
N PHE A 12 -22.29 -9.22 22.24
CA PHE A 12 -22.02 -8.66 20.92
C PHE A 12 -20.70 -7.88 20.88
N LEU A 13 -20.47 -6.99 21.86
CA LEU A 13 -19.26 -6.16 21.91
C LEU A 13 -18.01 -6.94 22.30
N LEU A 14 -18.11 -7.95 23.17
CA LEU A 14 -16.94 -8.66 23.70
C LEU A 14 -16.53 -9.90 22.90
N ILE A 15 -17.45 -10.48 22.12
CA ILE A 15 -17.16 -11.73 21.38
C ILE A 15 -17.28 -11.50 19.87
N ILE A 16 -18.39 -10.93 19.40
CA ILE A 16 -18.65 -10.83 17.96
C ILE A 16 -17.74 -9.79 17.30
N VAL A 17 -17.59 -8.62 17.91
CA VAL A 17 -16.74 -7.55 17.35
C VAL A 17 -15.25 -7.99 17.30
N PRO A 18 -14.63 -8.50 18.38
CA PRO A 18 -13.24 -8.94 18.32
C PRO A 18 -13.01 -10.09 17.35
N TRP A 19 -13.95 -11.05 17.27
CA TRP A 19 -13.84 -12.15 16.31
C TRP A 19 -13.82 -11.64 14.86
N ARG A 20 -14.71 -10.69 14.51
CA ARG A 20 -14.71 -10.08 13.18
C ARG A 20 -13.41 -9.33 12.89
N MET A 21 -12.88 -8.59 13.87
CA MET A 21 -11.60 -7.90 13.72
C MET A 21 -10.46 -8.89 13.47
N LEU A 22 -10.42 -10.02 14.17
CA LEU A 22 -9.42 -11.07 13.95
C LEU A 22 -9.50 -11.67 12.54
N VAL A 23 -10.71 -11.91 12.04
CA VAL A 23 -10.90 -12.41 10.66
C VAL A 23 -10.38 -11.42 9.63
N ILE A 24 -10.64 -10.11 9.81
CA ILE A 24 -10.13 -9.05 8.92
C ILE A 24 -8.60 -9.03 8.94
N VAL A 25 -7.99 -9.00 10.13
CA VAL A 25 -6.53 -9.01 10.28
C VAL A 25 -5.90 -10.25 9.65
N TYR A 26 -6.54 -11.41 9.80
CA TYR A 26 -6.03 -12.64 9.20
C TYR A 26 -6.12 -12.61 7.67
N ASP A 27 -7.20 -12.05 7.13
CA ASP A 27 -7.36 -11.87 5.68
C ASP A 27 -6.29 -10.93 5.11
N GLU A 28 -5.99 -9.83 5.81
CA GLU A 28 -4.91 -8.89 5.47
C GLU A 28 -3.52 -9.52 5.45
N MET A 29 -3.30 -10.60 6.21
CA MET A 29 -2.04 -11.36 6.23
C MET A 29 -1.91 -12.35 5.08
N THR A 30 -3.00 -12.70 4.39
CA THR A 30 -2.93 -13.58 3.21
C THR A 30 -2.16 -12.89 2.07
N PRO A 31 -1.61 -13.63 1.10
CA PRO A 31 -1.00 -13.05 -0.09
C PRO A 31 -1.93 -12.08 -0.85
N SER A 32 -3.24 -12.39 -0.89
CA SER A 32 -4.24 -11.50 -1.49
C SER A 32 -4.49 -10.24 -0.65
N GLY A 33 -4.54 -10.37 0.68
CA GLY A 33 -4.67 -9.21 1.57
C GLY A 33 -3.45 -8.29 1.52
N LYS A 34 -2.25 -8.87 1.59
CA LYS A 34 -0.98 -8.16 1.38
C LYS A 34 -0.96 -7.44 0.03
N TYR A 35 -1.40 -8.10 -1.04
CA TYR A 35 -1.54 -7.49 -2.36
C TYR A 35 -2.43 -6.24 -2.35
N GLU A 36 -3.64 -6.32 -1.78
CA GLU A 36 -4.55 -5.18 -1.71
C GLU A 36 -3.94 -4.02 -0.91
N ASN A 37 -3.30 -4.31 0.22
CA ASN A 37 -2.61 -3.32 1.06
C ASN A 37 -1.47 -2.62 0.31
N TYR A 38 -0.60 -3.37 -0.38
CA TYR A 38 0.49 -2.79 -1.15
C TYR A 38 -0.01 -1.99 -2.37
N LYS A 39 -1.06 -2.47 -3.04
CA LYS A 39 -1.69 -1.75 -4.15
C LYS A 39 -2.19 -0.37 -3.70
N GLU A 40 -2.91 -0.32 -2.58
CA GLU A 40 -3.39 0.93 -2.01
C GLU A 40 -2.22 1.83 -1.64
N TYR A 41 -1.26 1.34 -0.85
CA TYR A 41 -0.07 2.08 -0.44
C TYR A 41 0.70 2.73 -1.60
N ILE A 42 0.97 1.95 -2.67
CA ILE A 42 1.74 2.43 -3.82
C ILE A 42 0.93 3.46 -4.62
N SER A 43 -0.37 3.24 -4.79
CA SER A 43 -1.24 4.18 -5.50
C SER A 43 -1.40 5.52 -4.76
N GLU A 44 -1.53 5.50 -3.43
CA GLU A 44 -1.56 6.70 -2.60
C GLU A 44 -0.22 7.44 -2.58
N SER A 45 0.88 6.69 -2.65
CA SER A 45 2.22 7.27 -2.76
C SER A 45 2.35 8.04 -4.08
N ALA A 46 1.88 7.48 -5.20
CA ALA A 46 1.88 8.16 -6.49
C ALA A 46 1.00 9.41 -6.51
N GLU A 47 -0.16 9.39 -5.85
CA GLU A 47 -0.99 10.57 -5.64
C GLU A 47 -0.21 11.69 -4.91
N LYS A 48 0.49 11.34 -3.82
CA LYS A 48 1.33 12.29 -3.07
C LYS A 48 2.50 12.80 -3.90
N TRP A 49 3.10 11.95 -4.73
CA TRP A 49 4.21 12.35 -5.59
C TRP A 49 3.80 13.43 -6.59
N VAL A 50 2.64 13.27 -7.23
CA VAL A 50 2.11 14.29 -8.16
C VAL A 50 1.77 15.58 -7.42
N LYS A 51 1.13 15.49 -6.24
CA LYS A 51 0.82 16.67 -5.40
C LYS A 51 2.04 17.50 -5.03
N ASN A 52 3.19 16.85 -4.85
CA ASN A 52 4.41 17.51 -4.39
C ASN A 52 5.37 17.88 -5.52
N ARG A 53 5.33 17.20 -6.68
CA ARG A 53 6.27 17.40 -7.80
C ARG A 53 6.47 18.86 -8.19
N ASP A 54 5.39 19.65 -8.18
CA ASP A 54 5.41 21.02 -8.69
C ASP A 54 5.82 22.07 -7.63
N ASN A 55 6.17 21.63 -6.41
CA ASN A 55 6.64 22.53 -5.35
C ASN A 55 8.13 22.92 -5.48
N GLY A 56 8.86 22.35 -6.46
CA GLY A 56 10.26 22.65 -6.74
C GLY A 56 11.27 22.00 -5.79
N TYR A 57 10.81 21.30 -4.76
CA TYR A 57 11.61 20.58 -3.76
C TYR A 57 11.31 19.07 -3.74
N TYR A 58 10.69 18.54 -4.80
CA TYR A 58 10.26 17.15 -4.85
C TYR A 58 10.42 16.59 -6.26
N ASP A 59 11.41 15.70 -6.43
CA ASP A 59 11.71 15.07 -7.71
C ASP A 59 11.95 13.56 -7.57
N LYS A 60 12.14 12.89 -8.71
CA LYS A 60 12.39 11.46 -8.78
C LYS A 60 13.63 11.04 -7.97
N GLU A 61 14.71 11.80 -8.08
CA GLU A 61 15.98 11.44 -7.45
C GLU A 61 15.87 11.49 -5.93
N GLN A 62 15.17 12.48 -5.40
CA GLN A 62 14.94 12.60 -3.96
C GLN A 62 14.10 11.44 -3.41
N ILE A 63 13.09 10.97 -4.15
CA ILE A 63 12.27 9.82 -3.74
C ILE A 63 13.10 8.54 -3.74
N ILE A 64 13.88 8.32 -4.80
CA ILE A 64 14.76 7.15 -4.90
C ILE A 64 15.80 7.19 -3.77
N ASN A 65 16.45 8.34 -3.56
CA ASN A 65 17.43 8.51 -2.50
C ASN A 65 16.80 8.23 -1.13
N TRP A 66 15.61 8.77 -0.84
CA TRP A 66 14.92 8.47 0.41
C TRP A 66 14.60 6.98 0.57
N TYR A 67 14.20 6.32 -0.52
CA TYR A 67 13.78 4.93 -0.52
C TYR A 67 14.95 3.94 -0.38
N GLU A 68 16.12 4.29 -0.95
CA GLU A 68 17.31 3.44 -1.02
C GLU A 68 18.41 3.78 0.01
N SER A 69 18.34 4.97 0.62
CA SER A 69 19.37 5.39 1.58
C SER A 69 19.06 4.88 2.98
N ASP A 70 20.12 4.66 3.75
CA ASP A 70 20.04 4.33 5.16
C ASP A 70 19.44 5.51 5.95
N ASP A 71 18.51 5.19 6.85
CA ASP A 71 18.04 6.12 7.87
C ASP A 71 19.08 6.31 8.99
N GLU A 72 18.72 7.09 10.01
CA GLU A 72 19.56 7.33 11.19
C GLU A 72 19.92 6.04 11.97
N ASN A 73 19.23 4.93 11.71
CA ASN A 73 19.44 3.62 12.32
C ASN A 73 20.13 2.62 11.37
N GLY A 74 20.56 3.04 10.17
CA GLY A 74 21.18 2.15 9.19
C GLY A 74 20.19 1.25 8.43
N LYS A 75 18.90 1.61 8.38
CA LYS A 75 17.86 0.84 7.69
C LYS A 75 17.35 1.59 6.47
N ARG A 76 17.11 0.87 5.37
CA ARG A 76 16.54 1.45 4.15
C ARG A 76 15.04 1.15 4.10
N PRO A 77 14.18 2.11 3.73
CA PRO A 77 12.76 1.85 3.55
C PRO A 77 12.45 0.68 2.62
N MET A 78 13.24 0.49 1.56
CA MET A 78 13.07 -0.63 0.63
C MET A 78 13.21 -2.02 1.26
N ASP A 79 13.99 -2.15 2.35
CA ASP A 79 14.23 -3.44 3.02
C ASP A 79 12.99 -3.96 3.78
N LEU A 80 11.92 -3.16 3.86
CA LEU A 80 10.64 -3.55 4.48
C LEU A 80 9.70 -4.27 3.52
N PHE A 81 10.02 -4.28 2.22
CA PHE A 81 9.15 -4.81 1.18
C PHE A 81 9.69 -6.13 0.63
N PRO A 82 8.80 -7.09 0.30
CA PRO A 82 9.18 -8.24 -0.52
C PRO A 82 9.68 -7.80 -1.90
N ASP A 83 10.55 -8.57 -2.53
CA ASP A 83 11.23 -8.19 -3.78
C ASP A 83 10.23 -7.78 -4.87
N VAL A 84 9.14 -8.55 -5.02
CA VAL A 84 8.10 -8.24 -6.03
C VAL A 84 7.39 -6.91 -5.79
N ILE A 85 7.34 -6.46 -4.53
CA ILE A 85 6.74 -5.19 -4.14
C ILE A 85 7.74 -4.06 -4.36
N ASP A 86 9.03 -4.27 -4.05
CA ASP A 86 10.09 -3.32 -4.40
C ASP A 86 10.11 -3.02 -5.91
N GLU A 87 10.08 -4.06 -6.74
CA GLU A 87 9.97 -3.94 -8.20
C GLU A 87 8.77 -3.07 -8.62
N SER A 88 7.63 -3.30 -7.97
CA SER A 88 6.39 -2.56 -8.27
C SER A 88 6.44 -1.10 -7.80
N ILE A 89 7.12 -0.80 -6.70
CA ILE A 89 7.38 0.57 -6.24
C ILE A 89 8.26 1.31 -7.25
N ARG A 90 9.36 0.69 -7.68
CA ARG A 90 10.28 1.26 -8.68
C ARG A 90 9.58 1.54 -10.00
N GLU A 91 8.74 0.61 -10.44
CA GLU A 91 7.92 0.82 -11.62
C GLU A 91 6.94 1.98 -11.42
N ALA A 92 6.25 2.07 -10.28
CA ALA A 92 5.35 3.18 -10.01
C ALA A 92 6.07 4.54 -10.05
N ILE A 93 7.27 4.64 -9.46
CA ILE A 93 8.12 5.84 -9.53
C ILE A 93 8.42 6.18 -11.00
N TYR A 94 8.86 5.21 -11.80
CA TYR A 94 9.13 5.40 -13.22
C TYR A 94 7.88 5.87 -13.99
N LEU A 95 6.73 5.24 -13.75
CA LEU A 95 5.47 5.60 -14.39
C LEU A 95 5.07 7.03 -14.04
N THR A 96 5.19 7.44 -12.77
CA THR A 96 4.79 8.77 -12.32
C THR A 96 5.71 9.87 -12.82
N PHE A 97 7.03 9.68 -12.74
CA PHE A 97 8.01 10.75 -13.01
C PHE A 97 8.53 10.79 -14.44
N GLU A 98 8.41 9.71 -15.20
CA GLU A 98 8.89 9.65 -16.58
C GLU A 98 7.75 9.46 -17.58
N LYS A 99 7.10 8.30 -17.52
CA LYS A 99 6.12 7.92 -18.56
C LYS A 99 4.89 8.81 -18.58
N PHE A 100 4.37 9.14 -17.41
CA PHE A 100 3.16 9.94 -17.21
C PHE A 100 3.47 11.27 -16.50
N ARG A 101 4.68 11.81 -16.71
CA ARG A 101 5.11 13.08 -16.10
C ARG A 101 4.18 14.27 -16.39
N TYR A 102 3.41 14.21 -17.47
CA TYR A 102 2.47 15.24 -17.90
C TYR A 102 1.11 15.16 -17.20
N VAL A 103 0.87 14.09 -16.42
CA VAL A 103 -0.33 13.99 -15.60
C VAL A 103 -0.12 14.86 -14.36
N GLU A 104 -0.91 15.93 -14.28
CA GLU A 104 -0.92 16.88 -13.16
C GLU A 104 -2.01 16.55 -12.14
N ASP A 105 -3.07 15.85 -12.56
CA ASP A 105 -4.16 15.44 -11.67
C ASP A 105 -3.75 14.22 -10.81
N PRO A 106 -3.68 14.36 -9.47
CA PRO A 106 -3.24 13.27 -8.60
C PRO A 106 -4.15 12.04 -8.62
N ASP A 107 -5.47 12.24 -8.72
CA ASP A 107 -6.44 11.15 -8.75
C ASP A 107 -6.31 10.33 -10.05
N THR A 108 -6.03 11.00 -11.17
CA THR A 108 -5.72 10.34 -12.44
C THR A 108 -4.45 9.50 -12.32
N MET A 109 -3.38 10.02 -11.70
CA MET A 109 -2.15 9.24 -11.49
C MET A 109 -2.40 8.02 -10.60
N LYS A 110 -3.11 8.20 -9.48
CA LYS A 110 -3.50 7.10 -8.58
C LYS A 110 -4.20 5.98 -9.36
N ASN A 111 -5.18 6.34 -10.19
CA ASN A 111 -5.92 5.38 -11.01
C ASN A 111 -5.04 4.68 -12.06
N ILE A 112 -4.07 5.39 -12.67
CA ILE A 112 -3.11 4.78 -13.60
C ILE A 112 -2.27 3.73 -12.88
N ILE A 113 -1.73 4.05 -11.71
CA ILE A 113 -0.91 3.15 -10.92
C ILE A 113 -1.73 1.95 -10.43
N MET A 114 -2.95 2.16 -9.92
CA MET A 114 -3.85 1.07 -9.54
C MET A 114 -4.11 0.11 -10.69
N LYS A 115 -4.41 0.61 -11.90
CA LYS A 115 -4.64 -0.23 -13.08
C LYS A 115 -3.41 -0.99 -13.52
N ASN A 116 -2.24 -0.36 -13.46
CA ASN A 116 -0.97 -1.03 -13.76
C ASN A 116 -0.71 -2.17 -12.78
N PHE A 117 -0.90 -1.92 -11.48
CA PHE A 117 -0.74 -2.92 -10.43
C PHE A 117 -1.75 -4.07 -10.59
N GLU A 118 -3.02 -3.76 -10.85
CA GLU A 118 -4.09 -4.74 -11.07
C GLU A 118 -3.84 -5.64 -12.30
N SER A 119 -3.21 -5.10 -13.35
CA SER A 119 -2.83 -5.90 -14.51
C SER A 119 -1.81 -7.00 -14.19
N LYS A 120 -1.14 -6.91 -13.04
CA LYS A 120 -0.11 -7.85 -12.56
C LYS A 120 -0.55 -8.66 -11.34
N LYS A 121 -1.83 -8.55 -10.94
CA LYS A 121 -2.36 -9.15 -9.70
C LYS A 121 -1.93 -10.59 -9.47
N GLU A 122 -2.24 -11.48 -10.42
CA GLU A 122 -1.94 -12.91 -10.30
C GLU A 122 -0.45 -13.20 -10.17
N TYR A 123 0.39 -12.42 -10.87
CA TYR A 123 1.84 -12.55 -10.77
C TYR A 123 2.34 -12.14 -9.38
N ILE A 124 1.87 -11.00 -8.86
CA ILE A 124 2.29 -10.46 -7.56
C ILE A 124 1.83 -11.39 -6.43
N ILE A 125 0.58 -11.84 -6.44
CA ILE A 125 0.04 -12.75 -5.42
C ILE A 125 0.86 -14.05 -5.38
N LYS A 126 1.14 -14.65 -6.55
CA LYS A 126 1.94 -15.87 -6.64
C LYS A 126 3.38 -15.68 -6.13
N ARG A 127 3.98 -14.51 -6.36
CA ARG A 127 5.32 -14.19 -5.85
C ARG A 127 5.32 -14.01 -4.34
N LEU A 128 4.32 -13.30 -3.80
CA LEU A 128 4.12 -13.16 -2.35
C LEU A 128 3.90 -14.51 -1.64
N GLU A 129 3.27 -15.48 -2.32
CA GLU A 129 3.15 -16.86 -1.83
C GLU A 129 4.51 -17.56 -1.75
N SER A 130 5.41 -17.31 -2.70
CA SER A 130 6.73 -17.97 -2.78
C SER A 130 7.80 -17.36 -1.87
N GLU A 131 7.56 -16.15 -1.35
CA GLU A 131 8.48 -15.39 -0.51
C GLU A 131 8.14 -15.50 1.00
N ASN A 132 7.01 -16.14 1.36
CA ASN A 132 6.68 -16.54 2.75
C ASN A 132 7.21 -17.94 3.09
#